data_AF-A0A645FWB0-F1
#
_entry.id   AF-A0A645FWB0-F1
#
_cell.length_a   1.000
_cell.length_b   1.000
_cell.length_c   1.000
_cell.angle_alpha   90.00
_cell.angle_beta   90.00
_cell.angle_gamma   90.00
#
_symmetry.space_group_name_H-M   'P 1'
#
loop_
_entity.id
_entity.type
_entity.pdbx_description
1 polymer ?
#
loop_
_entity_poly.entity_id
_entity_poly.type
_entity_poly.pdbx_seq_one_letter_code
_entity_poly.pdbx_strand_id
1 'polypeptide(L)' 'MYQKKGNYDLGIKDFKKAIEINPKNLSSYNGLGLIYEKKALYEKAINTYRNLILNATLPQDKNWVESAQGHIRELGGTL' A
#
# COMPACT_ATOMS: atom_id res chain seq x y z
N MET A 1 2.83 -12.98 -22.15
CA MET A 1 3.00 -12.77 -20.69
C MET A 1 1.75 -12.10 -20.08
N TYR A 2 0.62 -12.80 -20.01
CA TYR A 2 -0.66 -12.23 -19.52
C TYR A 2 -0.93 -12.46 -18.03
N GLN A 3 -0.26 -13.42 -17.40
CA GLN A 3 -0.56 -13.84 -16.02
C GLN A 3 -0.28 -12.76 -14.96
N LYS A 4 0.76 -11.93 -15.13
CA LYS A 4 1.08 -10.88 -14.13
C LYS A 4 0.06 -9.73 -14.13
N LYS A 5 -0.45 -9.33 -15.30
CA LYS A 5 -1.40 -8.21 -15.40
C LYS A 5 -2.76 -8.54 -14.77
N GLY A 6 -3.32 -9.73 -15.05
CA GLY A 6 -4.61 -10.14 -14.47
C GLY A 6 -4.57 -10.34 -12.95
N ASN A 7 -3.43 -10.79 -12.42
CA ASN A 7 -3.28 -11.03 -10.98
C ASN A 7 -3.22 -9.73 -10.17
N TYR A 8 -2.69 -8.64 -10.75
CA TYR A 8 -2.66 -7.34 -10.07
C TYR A 8 -4.04 -6.72 -9.87
N ASP A 9 -4.94 -6.84 -10.85
CA ASP A 9 -6.29 -6.27 -10.72
C ASP A 9 -7.15 -7.03 -9.71
N LEU A 10 -7.00 -8.36 -9.65
CA LEU A 10 -7.59 -9.18 -8.59
C LEU A 10 -7.01 -8.83 -7.22
N GLY A 11 -5.68 -8.75 -7.10
CA GLY A 11 -5.02 -8.36 -5.86
C GLY A 11 -5.44 -6.98 -5.35
N ILE A 12 -5.61 -6.00 -6.25
CA ILE A 12 -6.14 -4.68 -5.88
C ILE A 12 -7.54 -4.79 -5.28
N LYS A 13 -8.42 -5.59 -5.90
CA LYS A 13 -9.79 -5.77 -5.43
C LYS A 13 -9.81 -6.43 -4.05
N ASP A 14 -9.00 -7.47 -3.85
CA ASP A 14 -8.95 -8.22 -2.60
C ASP A 14 -8.38 -7.36 -1.46
N PHE A 15 -7.30 -6.63 -1.70
CA PHE A 15 -6.73 -5.73 -0.68
C PHE A 15 -7.66 -4.57 -0.34
N LYS A 16 -8.35 -3.98 -1.33
CA LYS A 16 -9.36 -2.94 -1.05
C LYS A 16 -10.48 -3.46 -0.17
N LYS A 17 -11.01 -4.65 -0.48
CA LYS A 17 -12.04 -5.28 0.37
C LYS A 17 -11.51 -5.60 1.77
N ALA A 18 -10.26 -6.07 1.88
CA ALA A 18 -9.64 -6.32 3.17
C ALA A 18 -9.48 -5.03 4.02
N ILE A 19 -9.15 -3.92 3.38
CA ILE A 19 -9.08 -2.58 4.00
C ILE A 19 -10.47 -2.11 4.44
N GLU A 20 -11.50 -2.31 3.62
CA GLU A 20 -12.89 -1.97 3.97
C GLU A 20 -13.38 -2.78 5.19
N ILE A 21 -13.03 -4.06 5.26
CA ILE A 21 -13.39 -4.94 6.38
C ILE A 21 -12.58 -4.62 7.63
N ASN A 22 -11.28 -4.38 7.49
CA ASN A 22 -10.38 -4.06 8.59
C ASN A 22 -9.41 -2.92 8.18
N PRO A 23 -9.78 -1.66 8.48
CA PRO A 23 -8.95 -0.50 8.18
C PRO A 23 -7.62 -0.47 8.93
N LYS A 24 -7.40 -1.32 9.94
CA LYS A 24 -6.14 -1.42 10.69
C LYS A 24 -5.19 -2.48 10.12
N ASN A 25 -5.57 -3.17 9.04
CA ASN A 25 -4.71 -4.18 8.43
C ASN A 25 -3.61 -3.53 7.58
N LEU A 26 -2.49 -3.16 8.23
CA LEU A 26 -1.35 -2.51 7.59
C LEU A 26 -0.75 -3.33 6.43
N SER A 27 -0.74 -4.67 6.57
CA SER A 27 -0.28 -5.58 5.52
C SER A 27 -1.09 -5.42 4.22
N SER A 28 -2.38 -5.13 4.31
CA SER A 28 -3.24 -4.93 3.14
C SER A 28 -2.96 -3.61 2.42
N TYR A 29 -2.69 -2.53 3.18
CA TYR A 29 -2.23 -1.28 2.56
C TYR A 29 -0.86 -1.46 1.91
N ASN A 30 0.07 -2.15 2.57
CA ASN A 30 1.40 -2.39 2.01
C ASN A 30 1.33 -3.21 0.71
N GLY A 31 0.57 -4.31 0.70
CA GLY A 31 0.34 -5.12 -0.49
C GLY A 31 -0.29 -4.33 -1.63
N LEU A 32 -1.27 -3.47 -1.32
CA LEU A 32 -1.92 -2.60 -2.30
C LEU A 32 -0.96 -1.54 -2.87
N GLY A 33 -0.14 -0.91 -2.01
CA GLY A 33 0.89 0.05 -2.41
C GLY A 33 1.89 -0.55 -3.39
N LEU A 34 2.44 -1.72 -3.06
CA LEU A 34 3.38 -2.44 -3.91
C LEU A 34 2.78 -2.84 -5.27
N ILE A 35 1.50 -3.23 -5.31
CA ILE A 35 0.83 -3.52 -6.59
C ILE A 35 0.69 -2.24 -7.42
N TYR A 36 0.32 -1.11 -6.81
CA TYR A 36 0.24 0.16 -7.52
C TYR A 36 1.61 0.60 -8.06
N GLU A 37 2.70 0.41 -7.30
CA GLU A 37 4.06 0.63 -7.80
C GLU A 37 4.39 -0.23 -9.02
N LYS A 38 4.10 -1.53 -8.95
CA LYS A 38 4.32 -2.46 -10.08
C LYS A 38 3.50 -2.11 -11.32
N LYS A 39 2.39 -1.39 -11.13
CA LYS A 39 1.55 -0.85 -12.22
C LYS A 39 1.94 0.57 -12.63
N ALA A 40 3.01 1.14 -12.08
CA ALA A 40 3.45 2.52 -12.27
C ALA A 40 2.39 3.58 -11.89
N LEU A 41 1.46 3.22 -10.99
CA LEU A 41 0.41 4.10 -10.48
C LEU A 41 0.91 4.79 -9.19
N TYR A 42 1.96 5.60 -9.33
CA TYR A 42 2.72 6.12 -8.19
C TYR A 42 1.90 6.98 -7.22
N GLU A 43 1.04 7.86 -7.72
CA GLU A 43 0.15 8.65 -6.86
C GLU A 43 -0.76 7.77 -5.99
N LYS A 44 -1.29 6.68 -6.56
CA LYS A 44 -2.14 5.73 -5.83
C LYS A 44 -1.32 4.96 -4.80
N ALA A 45 -0.08 4.58 -5.13
CA ALA A 45 0.83 3.95 -4.19
C ALA A 45 1.14 4.87 -3.01
N ILE A 46 1.55 6.12 -3.28
CA ILE A 46 1.85 7.13 -2.26
C ILE A 46 0.65 7.35 -1.33
N ASN A 47 -0.55 7.55 -1.88
CA ASN A 47 -1.75 7.73 -1.06
C ASN A 47 -2.08 6.48 -0.23
N THR A 48 -1.82 5.28 -0.76
CA THR A 48 -2.03 4.04 -0.01
C THR A 48 -1.05 3.92 1.16
N TYR A 49 0.22 4.27 0.96
CA TYR A 49 1.22 4.30 2.04
C TYR A 49 0.94 5.38 3.08
N ARG A 50 0.41 6.55 2.69
CA ARG A 50 -0.06 7.56 3.64
C ARG A 50 -1.19 7.02 4.51
N ASN A 51 -2.16 6.32 3.91
CA ASN A 51 -3.24 5.69 4.67
C ASN A 51 -2.71 4.59 5.60
N LEU A 52 -1.70 3.83 5.21
CA LEU A 52 -1.02 2.89 6.10
C LEU A 52 -0.48 3.62 7.34
N ILE A 53 0.25 4.72 7.14
CA ILE A 53 0.82 5.51 8.24
C ILE A 53 -0.28 6.07 9.16
N LEU A 54 -1.38 6.57 8.60
CA LEU A 54 -2.51 7.08 9.38
C LEU A 54 -3.20 5.99 10.22
N ASN A 55 -3.22 4.74 9.75
CA ASN A 55 -3.83 3.63 10.47
C ASN A 55 -2.84 2.88 11.40
N ALA A 56 -1.54 3.15 11.28
CA ALA A 56 -0.49 2.61 12.13
C ALA A 56 -0.44 3.39 13.46
N THR A 57 -1.40 3.09 14.35
CA THR A 57 -1.56 3.81 15.62
C THR A 57 -0.77 3.19 16.78
N LEU A 58 -0.20 1.99 16.62
CA LEU A 58 0.49 1.29 17.71
C LEU A 58 2.02 1.48 17.63
N PRO A 59 2.73 1.57 18.77
CA PRO A 59 4.19 1.73 18.77
C PRO A 59 4.94 0.61 18.03
N GLN A 60 4.41 -0.61 18.05
CA GLN A 60 4.98 -1.77 17.36
C GLN A 60 4.87 -1.69 15.82
N ASP A 61 3.99 -0.82 15.30
CA ASP A 61 3.79 -0.63 13.86
C ASP A 61 4.88 0.26 13.23
N LYS A 62 5.82 0.75 14.03
CA LYS A 62 6.90 1.64 13.59
C LYS A 62 7.64 1.14 12.34
N ASN A 63 7.90 -0.17 12.25
CA ASN A 63 8.57 -0.76 11.09
C ASN A 63 7.75 -0.61 9.79
N TRP A 64 6.42 -0.71 9.88
CA TRP A 64 5.51 -0.48 8.75
C TRP A 64 5.53 0.98 8.32
N VAL A 65 5.54 1.90 9.28
CA VAL A 65 5.63 3.33 9.02
C VAL A 65 6.96 3.67 8.32
N GLU A 66 8.09 3.20 8.84
CA GLU A 66 9.41 3.45 8.24
C GLU A 66 9.49 2.91 6.81
N SER A 67 8.99 1.70 6.57
CA SER A 67 8.91 1.11 5.22
C SER A 67 8.03 1.94 4.29
N ALA A 68 6.83 2.32 4.73
CA ALA A 68 5.91 3.15 3.95
C ALA A 68 6.51 4.53 3.61
N GLN A 69 7.22 5.15 4.55
CA GLN A 69 7.91 6.41 4.31
C GLN A 69 9.06 6.27 3.30
N GLY A 70 9.80 5.15 3.33
CA GLY A 70 10.81 4.81 2.34
C GLY A 70 10.22 4.76 0.93
N HIS A 71 9.16 3.98 0.75
CA HIS A 71 8.45 3.91 -0.54
C HIS A 71 7.93 5.28 -0.99
N ILE A 72 7.32 6.07 -0.12
CA ILE A 72 6.83 7.41 -0.49
C ILE A 72 7.97 8.28 -1.03
N ARG A 73 9.14 8.29 -0.37
CA ARG A 73 10.31 9.06 -0.81
C ARG A 73 10.89 8.56 -2.14
N GLU A 74 11.00 7.25 -2.31
CA GLU A 74 11.46 6.64 -3.57
C GLU A 74 10.57 6.99 -4.75
N LEU A 75 9.26 7.09 -4.50
CA LEU A 75 8.27 7.50 -5.50
C LEU A 75 8.19 9.02 -5.71
N GLY A 76 9.06 9.80 -5.06
CA GLY A 76 9.08 11.27 -5.16
C GLY A 76 7.96 11.97 -4.39
N GLY A 77 7.26 11.26 -3.50
CA GLY A 77 6.25 11.83 -2.63
C GLY A 77 6.85 12.52 -1.40
N THR A 78 6.18 13.57 -0.95
CA THR A 78 6.48 14.27 0.31
C THR A 78 5.52 13.80 1.41
N LEU A 79 5.97 13.82 2.66
CA LEU A 79 5.18 13.49 3.85
C LEU A 79 4.73 14.75 4.57
#